data_AF-A0A6L3XTG1-F1
#
_entry.id   AF-A0A6L3XTG1-F1
#
_cell.length_a   1.000
_cell.length_b   1.000
_cell.length_c   1.000
_cell.angle_alpha   90.00
_cell.angle_beta   90.00
_cell.angle_gamma   90.00
#
_symmetry.space_group_name_H-M   'P 1'
#
loop_
_entity.id
_entity.type
_entity.pdbx_description
1 polymer ?
#
loop_
_entity_poly.entity_id
_entity_poly.type
_entity_poly.pdbx_seq_one_letter_code
_entity_poly.pdbx_strand_id
1 'polypeptide(L)'
;PGFYSRQDIKTPVKIAIVTLIMTQLMNLAFIGPLKHAGLSLSIGLAACLNAGLLYWQLRKQDIFTPQPGWASFLLRLAIAVVVMAAALVGMLYVMPEWAQGTMPYRLMRLMAVVVVGVVAYFATLAVLGFKVKEFTRRTV
;
A
#
# COMPACT_ATOMS: atom_id res chain seq x y z
N PRO A 1 12.77 6.40 10.75
CA PRO A 1 13.56 7.11 11.79
C PRO A 1 14.66 6.28 12.51
N GLY A 2 15.22 5.22 11.89
CA GLY A 2 16.30 4.42 12.49
C GLY A 2 17.72 4.76 12.05
N PHE A 3 17.91 5.31 10.84
CA PHE A 3 19.23 5.66 10.30
C PHE A 3 19.68 7.08 10.68
N TYR A 4 18.78 8.06 10.62
CA TYR A 4 19.07 9.46 10.97
C TYR A 4 19.39 9.66 12.45
N SER A 5 18.87 8.79 13.33
CA SER A 5 19.18 8.80 14.77
C SER A 5 20.58 8.27 15.10
N ARG A 6 21.25 7.58 14.16
CA ARG A 6 22.61 7.04 14.34
C ARG A 6 23.68 7.78 13.54
N GLN A 7 23.36 8.94 12.96
CA GLN A 7 24.28 9.74 12.12
C GLN A 7 24.85 9.01 10.88
N ASP A 8 24.34 7.83 10.55
CA ASP A 8 24.72 7.05 9.36
C ASP A 8 23.96 7.51 8.12
N ILE A 9 24.41 8.62 7.54
CA ILE A 9 23.84 9.21 6.31
C ILE A 9 24.27 8.51 5.02
N LYS A 10 25.43 7.83 5.02
CA LYS A 10 26.04 7.29 3.78
C LYS A 10 25.29 6.07 3.24
N THR A 11 24.80 5.23 4.16
CA THR A 11 24.11 3.98 3.87
C THR A 11 22.75 4.18 3.17
N PRO A 12 21.83 5.02 3.68
CA PRO A 12 20.56 5.29 3.00
C PRO A 12 20.74 6.03 1.67
N VAL A 13 21.76 6.89 1.54
CA VAL A 13 22.02 7.61 0.28
C VAL A 13 22.45 6.67 -0.85
N LYS A 14 23.33 5.68 -0.57
CA LYS A 14 23.72 4.70 -1.60
C LYS A 14 22.53 3.87 -2.09
N ILE A 15 21.64 3.47 -1.18
CA ILE A 15 20.41 2.76 -1.53
C ILE A 15 19.51 3.65 -2.39
N ALA A 16 19.30 4.90 -1.97
CA ALA A 16 18.50 5.87 -2.70
C ALA A 16 18.98 6.04 -4.15
N ILE A 17 20.30 6.14 -4.36
CA ILE A 17 20.91 6.21 -5.70
C ILE A 17 20.62 4.95 -6.51
N VAL A 18 20.79 3.75 -5.93
CA VAL A 18 20.48 2.48 -6.62
C VAL A 18 19.00 2.41 -7.00
N THR A 19 18.09 2.80 -6.10
CA THR A 19 16.66 2.89 -6.43
C THR A 19 16.36 3.91 -7.50
N LEU A 20 17.01 5.07 -7.51
CA LEU A 20 16.81 6.07 -8.56
C LEU A 20 17.25 5.54 -9.92
N ILE A 21 18.41 4.86 -9.98
CA ILE A 21 18.90 4.23 -11.21
C ILE A 21 17.91 3.16 -11.69
N MET A 22 17.43 2.29 -10.80
CA MET A 22 16.45 1.27 -11.16
C MET A 22 15.10 1.87 -11.60
N THR A 23 14.63 2.92 -10.93
CA THR A 23 13.43 3.66 -11.34
C THR A 23 13.57 4.20 -12.76
N GLN A 24 14.75 4.71 -13.12
CA GLN A 24 15.02 5.23 -14.45
C GLN A 24 15.10 4.13 -15.52
N LEU A 25 15.72 2.99 -15.20
CA LEU A 25 15.70 1.82 -16.07
C LEU A 25 14.28 1.26 -16.27
N MET A 26 13.48 1.21 -15.20
CA MET A 26 12.08 0.78 -15.25
C MET A 26 11.21 1.78 -16.03
N ASN A 27 11.42 3.08 -15.86
CA ASN A 27 10.79 4.11 -16.69
C ASN A 27 11.08 3.88 -18.18
N LEU A 28 12.35 3.65 -18.54
CA LEU A 28 12.75 3.37 -19.93
C LEU A 28 12.16 2.06 -20.47
N ALA A 29 12.08 1.01 -19.65
CA ALA A 29 11.46 -0.26 -20.05
C ALA A 29 9.93 -0.15 -20.21
N PHE A 30 9.25 0.65 -19.37
CA PHE A 30 7.80 0.78 -19.36
C PHE A 30 7.24 1.88 -20.28
N ILE A 31 8.07 2.83 -20.75
CA ILE A 31 7.60 3.91 -21.61
C ILE A 31 7.14 3.41 -22.99
N GLY A 32 7.74 2.32 -23.48
CA GLY A 32 7.35 1.67 -24.75
C GLY A 32 5.94 1.05 -24.70
N PRO A 33 5.68 0.06 -23.83
CA PRO A 33 4.41 -0.67 -23.84
C PRO A 33 3.24 0.03 -23.13
N LEU A 34 3.49 0.86 -22.10
CA LEU A 34 2.43 1.36 -21.20
C LEU A 34 2.25 2.89 -21.23
N LYS A 35 3.01 3.62 -22.07
CA LYS A 35 2.96 5.09 -22.17
C LYS A 35 2.98 5.77 -20.78
N HIS A 36 1.98 6.60 -20.47
CA HIS A 36 1.85 7.31 -19.19
C HIS A 36 1.49 6.40 -18.01
N ALA A 37 0.83 5.26 -18.25
CA ALA A 37 0.56 4.27 -17.20
C ALA A 37 1.87 3.60 -16.73
N GLY A 38 2.85 3.46 -17.63
CA GLY A 38 4.17 2.92 -17.32
C GLY A 38 4.96 3.79 -16.34
N LEU A 39 4.90 5.11 -16.52
CA LEU A 39 5.57 6.07 -15.64
C LEU A 39 4.99 6.05 -14.21
N SER A 40 3.66 6.01 -14.09
CA SER A 40 3.00 5.93 -12.77
C SER A 40 3.26 4.61 -12.05
N LEU A 41 3.27 3.49 -12.78
CA LEU A 41 3.61 2.18 -12.25
C LEU A 41 5.07 2.11 -11.76
N SER A 42 5.99 2.73 -12.52
CA SER A 42 7.41 2.80 -12.16
C SER A 42 7.65 3.57 -10.87
N ILE A 43 6.96 4.69 -10.63
CA ILE A 43 7.03 5.44 -9.37
C ILE A 43 6.55 4.59 -8.19
N GLY A 44 5.45 3.85 -8.37
CA GLY A 44 4.93 2.93 -7.34
C GLY A 44 5.93 1.82 -7.03
N LEU A 45 6.51 1.19 -8.05
CA LEU A 45 7.50 0.14 -7.90
C LEU A 45 8.81 0.66 -7.28
N ALA A 46 9.23 1.87 -7.64
CA ALA A 46 10.38 2.55 -7.05
C ALA A 46 10.20 2.77 -5.55
N ALA A 47 9.00 3.20 -5.12
CA ALA A 47 8.68 3.37 -3.71
C ALA A 47 8.72 2.02 -2.97
N CYS A 48 8.17 0.96 -3.55
CA CYS A 48 8.25 -0.41 -3.00
C CYS A 48 9.69 -0.92 -2.90
N LEU A 49 10.50 -0.71 -3.95
CA LEU A 49 11.92 -1.08 -3.95
C LEU A 49 12.71 -0.31 -2.89
N ASN A 50 12.48 0.99 -2.76
CA ASN A 50 13.16 1.82 -1.76
C ASN A 50 12.80 1.38 -0.33
N ALA A 51 11.51 1.15 -0.07
CA ALA A 51 11.05 0.62 1.21
C ALA A 51 11.64 -0.78 1.50
N GLY A 52 11.69 -1.66 0.49
CA GLY A 52 12.24 -3.00 0.60
C GLY A 52 13.75 -3.01 0.87
N LEU A 53 14.52 -2.18 0.18
CA LEU A 53 15.97 -2.05 0.40
C LEU A 53 16.28 -1.44 1.77
N LEU A 54 15.53 -0.42 2.21
CA LEU A 54 15.67 0.13 3.56
C LEU A 54 15.37 -0.91 4.63
N TYR A 55 14.32 -1.71 4.45
CA TYR A 55 13.97 -2.81 5.35
C TYR A 55 15.07 -3.89 5.38
N TRP A 56 15.58 -4.28 4.21
CA TRP A 56 16.68 -5.25 4.12
C TRP A 56 17.95 -4.75 4.82
N GLN A 57 18.29 -3.47 4.64
CA GLN A 57 19.43 -2.84 5.30
C GLN A 57 19.26 -2.84 6.83
N LEU A 58 18.06 -2.54 7.32
CA LEU A 58 17.72 -2.55 8.74
C LEU A 58 17.89 -3.93 9.36
N ARG A 59 17.49 -4.97 8.60
CA ARG A 59 17.63 -6.37 9.00
C ARG A 59 19.09 -6.83 8.95
N LYS A 60 19.84 -6.44 7.91
CA LYS A 60 21.26 -6.80 7.75
C LYS A 60 22.15 -6.17 8.82
N GLN A 61 21.76 -5.02 9.37
CA GLN A 61 22.47 -4.39 10.48
C GLN A 61 22.01 -4.90 11.86
N ASP A 62 21.16 -5.92 11.94
CA ASP A 62 20.55 -6.45 13.17
C ASP A 62 19.87 -5.38 14.05
N ILE A 63 19.52 -4.23 13.46
CA ILE A 63 18.85 -3.13 14.15
C ILE A 63 17.38 -3.46 14.39
N PHE A 64 16.81 -4.32 13.53
CA PHE A 64 15.41 -4.72 13.60
C PHE A 64 15.25 -6.23 13.44
N THR A 65 14.90 -6.89 14.54
CA THR A 65 14.45 -8.27 14.54
C THR A 65 12.92 -8.29 14.37
N PRO A 66 12.39 -8.84 13.25
CA PRO A 66 10.96 -8.91 13.05
C PRO A 66 10.33 -9.80 14.13
N GLN A 67 9.37 -9.27 14.86
CA GLN A 67 8.61 -10.06 15.83
C GLN A 67 7.86 -11.21 15.13
N PRO A 68 7.74 -12.39 15.75
CA PRO A 68 6.93 -13.47 15.19
C PRO A 68 5.46 -13.04 15.10
N GLY A 69 4.79 -13.34 13.97
CA GLY A 69 3.36 -13.02 13.77
C GLY A 69 3.02 -12.29 12.45
N TRP A 70 4.01 -11.72 11.76
CA TRP A 70 3.81 -10.96 10.52
C TRP A 70 3.11 -11.74 9.41
N ALA A 71 3.39 -13.04 9.25
CA ALA A 71 2.75 -13.85 8.22
C ALA A 71 1.23 -13.95 8.43
N SER A 72 0.79 -14.15 9.68
CA SER A 72 -0.63 -14.20 10.02
C SER A 72 -1.31 -12.84 9.85
N PHE A 73 -0.62 -11.75 10.19
CA PHE A 73 -1.08 -10.38 9.97
C PHE A 73 -1.27 -10.09 8.48
N LEU A 74 -0.26 -10.40 7.65
CA LEU A 74 -0.30 -10.18 6.20
C LEU A 74 -1.38 -11.01 5.53
N LEU A 75 -1.58 -12.26 5.95
CA LEU A 75 -2.63 -13.13 5.40
C LEU A 75 -4.03 -12.58 5.72
N ARG A 76 -4.27 -12.16 6.97
CA ARG A 76 -5.55 -11.54 7.35
C ARG A 76 -5.77 -10.22 6.62
N LEU A 77 -4.74 -9.39 6.47
CA LEU A 77 -4.81 -8.14 5.72
C LEU A 77 -5.14 -8.40 4.24
N ALA A 78 -4.49 -9.39 3.62
CA ALA A 78 -4.77 -9.79 2.25
C ALA A 78 -6.23 -10.22 2.08
N ILE A 79 -6.76 -11.04 2.99
CA ILE A 79 -8.18 -11.44 2.98
C ILE A 79 -9.09 -10.21 3.09
N ALA A 80 -8.82 -9.29 4.01
CA ALA A 80 -9.63 -8.07 4.15
C ALA A 80 -9.65 -7.20 2.89
N VAL A 81 -8.50 -7.07 2.22
CA VAL A 81 -8.39 -6.34 0.95
C VAL A 81 -9.15 -7.06 -0.17
N VAL A 82 -9.06 -8.38 -0.27
CA VAL A 82 -9.80 -9.17 -1.28
C VAL A 82 -11.31 -9.06 -1.08
N VAL A 83 -11.79 -9.15 0.16
CA VAL A 83 -13.23 -9.01 0.46
C VAL A 83 -13.72 -7.61 0.13
N MET A 84 -12.96 -6.57 0.51
CA MET A 84 -13.27 -5.18 0.12
C MET A 84 -13.32 -5.02 -1.40
N ALA A 85 -12.33 -5.56 -2.12
CA ALA A 85 -12.29 -5.49 -3.59
C ALA A 85 -13.50 -6.21 -4.22
N ALA A 86 -13.86 -7.39 -3.72
CA ALA A 86 -15.03 -8.13 -4.19
C ALA A 86 -16.34 -7.36 -3.94
N ALA A 87 -16.50 -6.75 -2.75
CA ALA A 87 -17.66 -5.93 -2.43
C ALA A 87 -17.78 -4.70 -3.35
N LEU A 88 -16.66 -4.02 -3.60
CA LEU A 88 -16.61 -2.86 -4.51
C LEU A 88 -16.90 -3.26 -5.96
N VAL A 89 -16.33 -4.36 -6.45
CA VAL A 89 -16.60 -4.86 -7.81
C VAL A 89 -18.06 -5.29 -7.94
N GLY A 90 -18.62 -5.99 -6.96
CA GLY A 90 -20.04 -6.35 -6.93
C GLY A 90 -20.94 -5.11 -6.96
N MET A 91 -20.60 -4.07 -6.21
CA MET A 91 -21.33 -2.80 -6.22
C MET A 91 -21.21 -2.08 -7.57
N LEU A 92 -20.03 -2.12 -8.21
CA LEU A 92 -19.81 -1.55 -9.54
C LEU A 92 -20.65 -2.26 -10.62
N TYR A 93 -20.87 -3.58 -10.51
CA TYR A 93 -21.73 -4.33 -11.44
C TYR A 93 -23.21 -3.96 -11.32
N VAL A 94 -23.68 -3.65 -10.11
CA VAL A 94 -25.08 -3.27 -9.85
C VAL A 94 -25.30 -1.78 -10.15
N MET A 95 -24.25 -0.96 -10.10
CA MET A 95 -24.35 0.48 -10.31
C MET A 95 -24.56 0.84 -11.78
N PRO A 96 -25.48 1.78 -12.08
CA PRO A 96 -25.62 2.33 -13.43
C PRO A 96 -24.40 3.16 -13.81
N GLU A 97 -24.16 3.29 -15.12
CA GLU A 97 -22.98 3.98 -15.67
C GLU A 97 -22.70 5.31 -14.97
N TRP A 98 -21.42 5.56 -14.69
CA TRP A 98 -20.93 6.79 -14.04
C TRP A 98 -21.25 8.06 -14.83
N ALA A 99 -21.53 7.93 -16.13
CA ALA A 99 -21.93 9.03 -17.00
C ALA A 99 -23.39 9.48 -16.79
N GLN A 100 -24.23 8.68 -16.13
CA GLN A 100 -25.65 9.01 -15.97
C GLN A 100 -25.92 9.85 -14.71
N GLY A 101 -26.55 11.01 -14.91
CA GLY A 101 -26.98 11.92 -13.85
C GLY A 101 -26.16 13.20 -13.75
N THR A 102 -26.68 14.14 -12.96
CA THR A 102 -26.04 15.44 -12.68
C THR A 102 -24.82 15.27 -11.75
N MET A 103 -23.91 16.24 -11.75
CA MET A 103 -22.67 16.22 -10.94
C MET A 103 -22.87 15.85 -9.45
N PRO A 104 -23.90 16.35 -8.74
CA PRO A 104 -24.15 15.97 -7.35
C PRO A 104 -24.49 14.49 -7.17
N TYR A 105 -25.23 13.91 -8.12
CA TYR A 105 -25.62 12.49 -8.06
C TYR A 105 -24.40 11.57 -8.24
N ARG A 106 -23.46 11.96 -9.12
CA ARG A 106 -22.19 11.23 -9.30
C ARG A 106 -21.33 11.26 -8.03
N LEU A 107 -21.21 12.43 -7.40
CA LEU A 107 -20.51 12.59 -6.11
C LEU A 107 -21.14 11.74 -5.01
N MET A 108 -22.47 11.75 -4.90
CA MET A 108 -23.19 10.97 -3.90
C MET A 108 -23.01 9.46 -4.09
N ARG A 109 -23.05 8.96 -5.34
CA ARG A 109 -22.73 7.56 -5.65
C ARG A 109 -21.29 7.22 -5.27
N LEU A 110 -20.33 8.09 -5.57
CA LEU A 110 -18.92 7.88 -5.24
C LEU A 110 -18.72 7.82 -3.72
N MET A 111 -19.35 8.73 -2.97
CA MET A 111 -19.35 8.68 -1.50
C MET A 111 -19.96 7.40 -0.96
N ALA A 112 -21.06 6.91 -1.53
CA ALA A 112 -21.67 5.65 -1.12
C ALA A 112 -20.72 4.46 -1.35
N VAL A 113 -20.05 4.38 -2.50
CA VAL A 113 -19.07 3.32 -2.80
C VAL A 113 -17.90 3.38 -1.82
N VAL A 114 -17.39 4.57 -1.51
CA VAL A 114 -16.30 4.75 -0.53
C VAL A 114 -16.74 4.27 0.86
N VAL A 115 -17.93 4.67 1.32
CA VAL A 115 -18.46 4.25 2.63
C VAL A 115 -18.63 2.74 2.69
N VAL A 116 -19.16 2.11 1.63
CA VAL A 116 -19.30 0.64 1.55
C VAL A 116 -17.93 -0.04 1.60
N GLY A 117 -16.94 0.46 0.87
CA GLY A 117 -15.57 -0.07 0.91
C GLY A 117 -14.95 0.02 2.31
N VAL A 118 -15.10 1.17 2.97
CA VAL A 118 -14.65 1.39 4.36
C VAL A 118 -15.33 0.40 5.30
N VAL A 119 -16.65 0.28 5.25
CA VAL A 119 -17.42 -0.64 6.10
C VAL A 119 -17.02 -2.09 5.83
N ALA A 120 -16.91 -2.51 4.57
CA ALA A 120 -16.50 -3.88 4.21
C ALA A 120 -15.10 -4.21 4.73
N TYR A 121 -14.14 -3.29 4.59
CA TYR A 121 -12.78 -3.46 5.07
C TYR A 121 -12.72 -3.60 6.60
N PHE A 122 -13.32 -2.65 7.33
CA PHE A 122 -13.31 -2.69 8.80
C PHE A 122 -14.13 -3.84 9.37
N ALA A 123 -15.27 -4.19 8.75
CA ALA A 123 -16.05 -5.35 9.15
C ALA A 123 -15.25 -6.65 8.95
N THR A 124 -14.57 -6.81 7.81
CA THR A 124 -13.75 -8.01 7.56
C THR A 124 -12.58 -8.11 8.52
N LEU A 125 -11.90 -7.00 8.81
CA LEU A 125 -10.86 -6.96 9.83
C LEU A 125 -11.40 -7.34 11.22
N ALA A 126 -12.55 -6.80 11.62
CA ALA A 126 -13.19 -7.13 12.89
C ALA A 126 -13.54 -8.63 12.98
N VAL A 127 -14.09 -9.21 11.91
CA VAL A 127 -14.41 -10.64 11.81
C VAL A 127 -13.15 -11.52 11.86
N LEU A 128 -12.06 -11.09 11.21
CA LEU A 128 -10.76 -11.78 11.25
C LEU A 128 -10.04 -11.67 12.61
N GLY A 129 -10.69 -11.07 13.62
CA GLY A 129 -10.18 -10.99 14.97
C GLY A 129 -9.06 -9.96 15.14
N PHE A 130 -8.95 -8.99 14.23
CA PHE A 130 -8.04 -7.86 14.42
C PHE A 130 -8.54 -7.01 15.58
N LYS A 131 -7.80 -7.06 16.69
CA LYS A 131 -8.06 -6.16 17.81
C LYS A 131 -7.50 -4.81 17.45
N VAL A 132 -8.36 -3.80 17.32
CA VAL A 132 -7.98 -2.37 17.20
C VAL A 132 -6.97 -1.94 18.29
N LYS A 133 -6.93 -2.68 19.41
CA LYS A 133 -5.96 -2.54 20.50
C LYS A 133 -4.50 -2.90 20.16
N GLU A 134 -4.20 -3.59 19.06
CA GLU A 134 -2.80 -3.84 18.61
C GLU A 134 -2.15 -2.58 18.00
N PHE A 135 -2.94 -1.60 17.57
CA PHE A 135 -2.42 -0.30 17.12
C PHE A 135 -1.94 0.58 18.28
N THR A 136 -2.44 0.32 19.49
CA THR A 136 -2.03 1.06 20.68
C THR A 136 -0.75 0.42 21.22
N ARG A 137 0.39 0.83 20.67
CA ARG A 137 1.70 0.60 21.27
C ARG A 137 1.67 1.20 22.67
N ARG A 138 1.39 0.40 23.70
CA ARG A 138 1.66 0.78 25.08
C ARG A 138 3.18 0.81 25.21
N THR A 139 3.76 1.98 24.97
CA THR A 139 5.04 2.34 25.54
C THR A 139 4.81 2.43 27.05
N VAL A 140 5.17 1.36 27.76
CA VAL A 140 5.44 1.41 29.20
C VAL A 140 6.94 1.49 29.35
#